data_AF-C7Q8P8-F1
#
_entry.id   AF-C7Q8P8-F1
#
_cell.length_a   1.000
_cell.length_b   1.000
_cell.length_c   1.000
_cell.angle_alpha   90.00
_cell.angle_beta   90.00
_cell.angle_gamma   90.00
#
_symmetry.space_group_name_H-M   'P 1'
#
loop_
_entity.id
_entity.type
_entity.pdbx_description
1 polymer ?
#
loop_
_entity_poly.entity_id
_entity_poly.type
_entity_poly.pdbx_seq_one_letter_code
_entity_poly.pdbx_strand_id
1 'polypeptide(L)'
;MSADERENVPGRGNLENDLDNDLEHNLENEFRAMFAERSETVRPATSPYAAVRQRIGAARRRRRMRIGGASMAFAVAAVGIGVWATVPDAHHRAIGPASHGAGTLTPEVMYAGGRTEIPAGPLRDAALAWLRANYHGSLSGRTVVTTFDENLQTVASTKVEPGDSGVAIVDWRNGEVLALGGTWNRPLPIADTMKPLVLAAAFTTGHYTPDSTVPLDAQTHPLVWPPNAKQPMTYMGAHGKADWPPESPTVHIQDVDVTLRKAAEIGANGPFAQLGLAPDLGPAEVYDLATRMGIPSGTKDFVPVPALILGTAEATPLTMATVYATLADGGVRHDPVMVGQLLGKDGRVVWTPSAKSEQVLAPSAAQGVTDVLHSALTDGTTGTAVEPRTSAEAGTWAMAGAMDGAKAAWFDGADSHYVISVAVSKTDAKGTLLPLSADGHNGPDVGSRLAGPIWAGMVQTLRNQG
;
A
#
# COMPACT_ATOMS: atom_id res chain seq x y z
N MET A 1 48.55 -36.56 43.75
CA MET A 1 47.90 -36.88 45.05
C MET A 1 47.19 -35.61 45.47
N SER A 2 45.87 -35.46 45.61
CA SER A 2 44.68 -36.33 45.71
C SER A 2 43.47 -35.48 45.25
N ALA A 3 42.48 -36.01 44.51
CA ALA A 3 41.11 -36.36 44.96
C ALA A 3 40.49 -35.30 45.91
N ASP A 4 39.31 -34.71 45.71
CA ASP A 4 38.04 -35.15 45.11
C ASP A 4 37.16 -33.88 44.96
N GLU A 5 36.45 -33.70 43.83
CA GLU A 5 35.16 -32.98 43.80
C GLU A 5 34.50 -33.16 42.41
N ARG A 6 33.58 -34.11 42.34
CA ARG A 6 32.50 -34.12 41.34
C ARG A 6 31.29 -33.48 42.00
N GLU A 7 30.72 -32.43 41.41
CA GLU A 7 29.26 -32.34 41.29
C GLU A 7 28.78 -31.30 40.27
N ASN A 8 27.86 -31.79 39.43
CA ASN A 8 26.71 -31.13 38.80
C ASN A 8 26.89 -29.87 37.94
N VAL A 9 26.85 -30.12 36.63
CA VAL A 9 26.35 -29.19 35.61
C VAL A 9 24.81 -29.15 35.68
N PRO A 10 24.15 -28.00 35.95
CA PRO A 10 22.73 -27.85 35.69
C PRO A 10 22.50 -27.61 34.20
N GLY A 11 21.55 -28.35 33.65
CA GLY A 11 21.23 -28.37 32.23
C GLY A 11 20.71 -27.05 31.68
N ARG A 12 20.95 -26.86 30.37
CA ARG A 12 20.25 -25.91 29.51
C ARG A 12 18.74 -26.14 29.61
N GLY A 13 18.05 -25.28 30.37
CA GLY A 13 16.59 -25.20 30.42
C GLY A 13 16.16 -23.74 30.38
N ASN A 14 15.45 -23.36 29.31
CA ASN A 14 14.59 -22.19 29.12
C ASN A 14 14.97 -20.88 29.85
N LEU A 15 15.93 -20.14 29.31
CA LEU A 15 16.18 -18.73 29.65
C LEU A 15 15.29 -17.73 28.87
N GLU A 16 14.48 -18.19 27.91
CA GLU A 16 13.59 -17.33 27.11
C GLU A 16 12.20 -17.10 27.75
N ASN A 17 11.78 -17.91 28.73
CA ASN A 17 10.44 -17.77 29.32
C ASN A 17 10.39 -16.95 30.63
N ASP A 18 11.53 -16.78 31.31
CA ASP A 18 11.58 -16.03 32.57
C ASP A 18 11.84 -14.54 32.36
N LEU A 19 12.46 -14.15 31.23
CA LEU A 19 12.65 -12.74 30.85
C LEU A 19 11.38 -12.07 30.29
N ASP A 20 10.48 -12.83 29.66
CA ASP A 20 9.22 -12.31 29.10
C ASP A 20 8.18 -12.01 30.21
N ASN A 21 8.14 -12.80 31.28
CA ASN A 21 7.16 -12.60 32.37
C ASN A 21 7.52 -11.41 33.27
N ASP A 22 8.80 -11.14 33.49
CA ASP A 22 9.27 -10.02 34.31
C ASP A 22 9.13 -8.66 33.58
N LEU A 23 9.20 -8.65 32.25
CA LEU A 23 8.95 -7.45 31.44
C LEU A 23 7.45 -7.12 31.35
N GLU A 24 6.59 -8.13 31.18
CA GLU A 24 5.13 -7.95 31.13
C GLU A 24 4.55 -7.50 32.49
N HIS A 25 5.09 -7.99 33.62
CA HIS A 25 4.64 -7.58 34.96
C HIS A 25 5.05 -6.14 35.35
N ASN A 26 6.20 -5.66 34.85
CA ASN A 26 6.66 -4.30 35.14
C ASN A 26 5.83 -3.23 34.43
N LEU A 27 5.42 -3.49 33.18
CA LEU A 27 4.60 -2.55 32.40
C LEU A 27 3.20 -2.36 32.99
N GLU A 28 2.57 -3.42 33.52
CA GLU A 28 1.22 -3.32 34.10
C GLU A 28 1.23 -2.52 35.43
N ASN A 29 2.31 -2.62 36.20
CA ASN A 29 2.49 -1.88 37.45
C ASN A 29 2.84 -0.40 37.22
N GLU A 30 3.67 -0.10 36.22
CA GLU A 30 3.94 1.29 35.80
C GLU A 30 2.68 1.97 35.24
N PHE A 31 1.85 1.23 34.50
CA PHE A 31 0.57 1.73 34.00
C PHE A 31 -0.42 2.00 35.14
N ARG A 32 -0.52 1.10 36.13
CA ARG A 32 -1.37 1.33 37.33
C ARG A 32 -0.92 2.51 38.17
N ALA A 33 0.39 2.74 38.29
CA ALA A 33 0.94 3.90 38.99
C ALA A 33 0.60 5.22 38.28
N MET A 34 0.60 5.25 36.94
CA MET A 34 0.23 6.42 36.14
C MET A 34 -1.23 6.88 36.30
N PHE A 35 -2.16 5.98 36.63
CA PHE A 35 -3.59 6.29 36.79
C PHE A 35 -4.07 6.37 38.25
N ALA A 36 -3.16 6.21 39.23
CA ALA A 36 -3.50 6.27 40.65
C ALA A 36 -3.57 7.70 41.23
N GLU A 37 -3.02 8.71 40.56
CA GLU A 37 -2.93 10.08 41.11
C GLU A 37 -4.06 11.05 40.76
N ARG A 38 -5.10 10.63 40.01
CA ARG A 38 -6.30 11.46 39.82
C ARG A 38 -7.56 10.65 40.05
N SER A 39 -7.97 10.60 41.31
CA SER A 39 -9.26 10.05 41.71
C SER A 39 -10.38 11.07 41.50
N GLU A 40 -11.05 10.99 40.35
CA GLU A 40 -12.49 11.24 40.30
C GLU A 40 -13.17 10.05 39.60
N THR A 41 -14.20 9.54 40.25
CA THR A 41 -14.80 8.23 40.03
C THR A 41 -15.38 8.05 38.63
N VAL A 42 -14.65 7.39 37.74
CA VAL A 42 -15.19 6.73 36.54
C VAL A 42 -15.05 5.22 36.73
N ARG A 43 -16.17 4.50 36.66
CA ARG A 43 -16.17 3.03 36.72
C ARG A 43 -15.30 2.47 35.58
N PRO A 44 -14.41 1.50 35.82
CA PRO A 44 -13.57 0.95 34.76
C PRO A 44 -14.45 0.21 33.75
N ALA A 45 -14.46 0.69 32.50
CA ALA A 45 -14.89 -0.12 31.37
C ALA A 45 -13.88 -1.27 31.20
N THR A 46 -14.39 -2.49 31.02
CA THR A 46 -13.58 -3.69 30.82
C THR A 46 -12.61 -3.50 29.66
N SER A 47 -11.31 -3.70 29.92
CA SER A 47 -10.24 -3.61 28.94
C SER A 47 -10.53 -4.43 27.67
N PRO A 48 -10.53 -3.83 26.46
CA PRO A 48 -10.76 -4.54 25.20
C PRO A 48 -9.64 -5.54 24.84
N TYR A 49 -8.51 -5.51 25.55
CA TYR A 49 -7.36 -6.38 25.29
C TYR A 49 -7.62 -7.87 25.55
N ALA A 50 -8.49 -8.20 26.52
CA ALA A 50 -8.84 -9.59 26.82
C ALA A 50 -9.62 -10.28 25.68
N ALA A 51 -10.45 -9.51 24.96
CA ALA A 51 -11.26 -10.00 23.84
C ALA A 51 -10.42 -10.25 22.57
N VAL A 52 -9.38 -9.46 22.35
CA VAL A 52 -8.43 -9.62 21.24
C VAL A 52 -7.54 -10.86 21.44
N ARG A 53 -7.10 -11.13 22.68
CA ARG A 53 -6.29 -12.32 23.03
C ARG A 53 -7.00 -13.64 22.69
N GLN A 54 -8.32 -13.71 22.88
CA GLN A 54 -9.12 -14.89 22.54
C GLN A 54 -9.27 -15.12 21.03
N ARG A 55 -9.41 -14.05 20.23
CA ARG A 55 -9.58 -14.15 18.76
C ARG A 55 -8.30 -14.58 18.05
N ILE A 56 -7.13 -14.08 18.47
CA ILE A 56 -5.82 -14.47 17.91
C ILE A 56 -5.47 -15.93 18.28
N GLY A 57 -5.80 -16.36 19.50
CA GLY A 57 -5.58 -17.73 19.97
C GLY A 57 -6.44 -18.79 19.24
N ALA A 58 -7.62 -18.41 18.73
CA ALA A 58 -8.48 -19.30 17.94
C ALA A 58 -7.98 -19.45 16.48
N ALA A 59 -7.44 -18.38 15.88
CA ALA A 59 -6.89 -18.40 14.53
C ALA A 59 -5.61 -19.26 14.42
N ARG A 60 -4.74 -19.23 15.44
CA ARG A 60 -3.51 -20.05 15.48
C ARG A 60 -3.78 -21.56 15.59
N ARG A 61 -4.83 -21.97 16.32
CA ARG A 61 -5.20 -23.39 16.47
C ARG A 61 -5.76 -24.01 15.17
N ARG A 62 -6.42 -23.24 14.31
CA ARG A 62 -6.92 -23.72 13.01
C ARG A 62 -5.82 -23.89 11.96
N ARG A 63 -4.69 -23.16 12.05
CA ARG A 63 -3.55 -23.32 11.13
C ARG A 63 -2.67 -24.53 11.44
N ARG A 64 -2.50 -24.91 12.72
CA ARG A 64 -1.68 -26.08 13.10
C ARG A 64 -2.27 -27.42 12.67
N MET A 65 -3.60 -27.55 12.55
CA MET A 65 -4.24 -28.78 12.08
C MET A 65 -4.13 -29.00 10.56
N ARG A 66 -3.76 -27.99 9.77
CA ARG A 66 -3.80 -28.05 8.30
C ARG A 66 -2.43 -28.31 7.63
N ILE A 67 -1.34 -28.34 8.40
CA ILE A 67 0.05 -28.48 7.89
C ILE A 67 0.62 -29.89 8.17
N GLY A 68 -0.10 -30.73 8.93
CA GLY A 68 0.28 -32.12 9.16
C GLY A 68 -0.15 -33.05 8.02
N GLY A 69 0.58 -33.05 6.91
CA GLY A 69 0.50 -34.13 5.93
C GLY A 69 0.57 -33.69 4.47
N ALA A 70 1.78 -33.68 3.90
CA ALA A 70 2.08 -34.19 2.56
C ALA A 70 3.55 -33.87 2.21
N SER A 71 4.40 -34.89 2.28
CA SER A 71 5.75 -34.88 1.73
C SER A 71 5.68 -35.24 0.24
N MET A 72 6.28 -34.46 -0.66
CA MET A 72 6.66 -34.97 -1.98
C MET A 72 7.78 -34.13 -2.60
N ALA A 73 8.85 -34.83 -2.98
CA ALA A 73 10.09 -34.29 -3.52
C ALA A 73 9.93 -33.78 -4.97
N PHE A 74 10.61 -32.68 -5.30
CA PHE A 74 10.80 -32.21 -6.67
C PHE A 74 12.26 -32.40 -7.10
N ALA A 75 12.45 -33.11 -8.20
CA ALA A 75 13.70 -33.22 -8.93
C ALA A 75 13.84 -32.00 -9.87
N VAL A 76 15.05 -31.42 -9.86
CA VAL A 76 15.48 -30.31 -10.70
C VAL A 76 15.92 -30.84 -12.06
N ALA A 77 15.40 -30.25 -13.15
CA ALA A 77 16.01 -30.36 -14.48
C ALA A 77 16.11 -28.96 -15.09
N ALA A 78 17.36 -28.58 -15.38
CA ALA A 78 17.77 -27.35 -16.04
C ALA A 78 17.62 -27.44 -17.57
N VAL A 79 17.86 -26.29 -18.23
CA VAL A 79 18.14 -25.99 -19.67
C VAL A 79 17.15 -24.93 -20.17
N GLY A 80 17.52 -23.85 -20.84
CA GLY A 80 18.79 -23.33 -21.36
C GLY A 80 18.52 -21.98 -22.04
N ILE A 81 19.51 -21.09 -22.01
CA ILE A 81 19.46 -19.71 -22.52
C ILE A 81 19.80 -19.69 -24.03
N GLY A 82 19.10 -18.86 -24.82
CA GLY A 82 19.35 -18.67 -26.26
C GLY A 82 18.74 -17.39 -26.87
N VAL A 83 19.43 -16.28 -26.65
CA VAL A 83 19.67 -15.01 -27.39
C VAL A 83 19.28 -14.87 -28.92
N TRP A 84 18.56 -13.75 -29.23
CA TRP A 84 18.47 -12.82 -30.42
C TRP A 84 18.07 -13.37 -31.84
N ALA A 85 17.42 -12.67 -32.80
CA ALA A 85 17.25 -11.23 -33.14
C ALA A 85 16.12 -10.95 -34.19
N THR A 86 15.77 -9.65 -34.35
CA THR A 86 15.27 -8.90 -35.54
C THR A 86 13.82 -8.97 -36.05
N VAL A 87 13.26 -7.76 -36.24
CA VAL A 87 12.02 -7.35 -36.94
C VAL A 87 12.31 -7.10 -38.43
N PRO A 88 11.34 -7.30 -39.35
CA PRO A 88 10.86 -6.14 -40.13
C PRO A 88 9.34 -6.13 -40.48
N ASP A 89 8.81 -4.89 -40.43
CA ASP A 89 7.72 -4.20 -41.12
C ASP A 89 6.43 -4.83 -41.70
N ALA A 90 5.40 -3.98 -41.57
CA ALA A 90 3.99 -4.05 -41.91
C ALA A 90 3.64 -4.39 -43.36
N HIS A 91 2.51 -5.09 -43.55
CA HIS A 91 1.50 -4.79 -44.57
C HIS A 91 0.13 -5.39 -44.19
N HIS A 92 -0.93 -4.64 -44.50
CA HIS A 92 -2.35 -4.95 -44.34
C HIS A 92 -2.74 -6.41 -44.54
N ARG A 93 -3.48 -7.00 -43.60
CA ARG A 93 -4.32 -8.18 -43.86
C ARG A 93 -5.69 -8.09 -43.18
N ALA A 94 -6.69 -8.37 -44.01
CA ALA A 94 -8.07 -8.60 -43.65
C ALA A 94 -8.22 -9.74 -42.64
N ILE A 95 -9.24 -9.64 -41.79
CA ILE A 95 -9.64 -10.67 -40.83
C ILE A 95 -10.04 -11.93 -41.61
N GLY A 96 -9.13 -12.92 -41.67
CA GLY A 96 -9.39 -14.26 -42.14
C GLY A 96 -9.69 -15.21 -40.97
N PRO A 97 -10.43 -16.31 -41.19
CA PRO A 97 -10.81 -17.23 -40.13
C PRO A 97 -9.57 -17.89 -39.53
N ALA A 98 -9.46 -17.84 -38.20
CA ALA A 98 -8.36 -18.41 -37.44
C ALA A 98 -8.19 -19.91 -37.76
N SER A 99 -7.04 -20.26 -38.33
CA SER A 99 -6.60 -21.65 -38.48
C SER A 99 -6.46 -22.27 -37.09
N HIS A 100 -7.33 -23.22 -36.77
CA HIS A 100 -7.29 -23.99 -35.53
C HIS A 100 -6.10 -24.94 -35.55
N GLY A 101 -4.93 -24.44 -35.15
CA GLY A 101 -3.76 -25.24 -34.80
C GLY A 101 -3.99 -26.01 -33.50
N ALA A 102 -3.34 -27.17 -33.38
CA ALA A 102 -3.40 -28.06 -32.23
C ALA A 102 -3.39 -27.29 -30.90
N GLY A 103 -4.39 -27.55 -30.06
CA GLY A 103 -4.74 -26.74 -28.90
C GLY A 103 -3.56 -26.44 -27.98
N THR A 104 -3.12 -25.18 -27.98
CA THR A 104 -2.28 -24.65 -26.93
C THR A 104 -3.02 -24.82 -25.60
N LEU A 105 -2.36 -25.44 -24.62
CA LEU A 105 -2.88 -25.56 -23.26
C LEU A 105 -3.04 -24.17 -22.60
N THR A 106 -2.30 -23.19 -23.10
CA THR A 106 -2.32 -21.81 -22.64
C THR A 106 -3.36 -21.00 -23.43
N PRO A 107 -4.32 -20.34 -22.75
CA PRO A 107 -5.29 -19.50 -23.42
C PRO A 107 -4.62 -18.29 -24.07
N GLU A 108 -5.18 -17.81 -25.17
CA GLU A 108 -4.87 -16.48 -25.71
C GLU A 108 -5.30 -15.43 -24.69
N VAL A 109 -4.51 -14.37 -24.53
CA VAL A 109 -4.81 -13.26 -23.61
C VAL A 109 -4.72 -11.98 -24.39
N MET A 110 -5.83 -11.25 -24.49
CA MET A 110 -5.99 -10.08 -25.33
C MET A 110 -6.14 -8.83 -24.47
N TYR A 111 -5.67 -7.69 -24.98
CA TYR A 111 -6.04 -6.38 -24.46
C TYR A 111 -7.57 -6.16 -24.53
N ALA A 112 -8.05 -5.13 -23.83
CA ALA A 112 -9.41 -4.64 -23.95
C ALA A 112 -9.77 -4.43 -25.44
N GLY A 113 -11.00 -4.81 -25.81
CA GLY A 113 -11.46 -4.81 -27.20
C GLY A 113 -11.05 -6.04 -28.03
N GLY A 114 -10.16 -6.91 -27.52
CA GLY A 114 -9.93 -8.25 -28.08
C GLY A 114 -9.18 -8.29 -29.42
N ARG A 115 -8.48 -7.21 -29.82
CA ARG A 115 -7.82 -7.09 -31.14
C ARG A 115 -6.34 -7.44 -31.11
N THR A 116 -5.67 -7.15 -30.00
CA THR A 116 -4.23 -7.31 -29.84
C THR A 116 -3.92 -8.30 -28.71
N GLU A 117 -3.05 -9.28 -28.98
CA GLU A 117 -2.61 -10.24 -27.97
C GLU A 117 -1.58 -9.60 -27.02
N ILE A 118 -1.72 -9.88 -25.73
CA ILE A 118 -0.74 -9.54 -24.70
C ILE A 118 0.38 -10.60 -24.73
N PRO A 119 1.64 -10.19 -24.97
CA PRO A 119 2.75 -11.12 -25.01
C PRO A 119 2.97 -11.82 -23.67
N ALA A 120 3.67 -12.96 -23.69
CA ALA A 120 4.07 -13.64 -22.46
C ALA A 120 4.94 -12.72 -21.59
N GLY A 121 4.63 -12.65 -20.30
CA GLY A 121 5.32 -11.80 -19.34
C GLY A 121 4.44 -11.39 -18.16
N PRO A 122 4.94 -10.49 -17.29
CA PRO A 122 4.30 -10.16 -16.02
C PRO A 122 2.85 -9.69 -16.13
N LEU A 123 2.52 -8.91 -17.17
CA LEU A 123 1.16 -8.41 -17.39
C LEU A 123 0.17 -9.55 -17.71
N ARG A 124 0.56 -10.46 -18.60
CA ARG A 124 -0.23 -11.67 -18.93
C ARG A 124 -0.38 -12.58 -17.72
N ASP A 125 0.70 -12.77 -16.96
CA ASP A 125 0.70 -13.61 -15.77
C ASP A 125 -0.24 -13.05 -14.68
N ALA A 126 -0.28 -11.72 -14.52
CA ALA A 126 -1.19 -11.04 -13.60
C ALA A 126 -2.66 -11.29 -13.96
N ALA A 127 -3.05 -11.09 -15.23
CA ALA A 127 -4.41 -11.36 -15.68
C ALA A 127 -4.81 -12.83 -15.49
N LEU A 128 -3.91 -13.78 -15.80
CA LEU A 128 -4.18 -15.20 -15.63
C LEU A 128 -4.26 -15.61 -14.16
N ALA A 129 -3.42 -15.05 -13.29
CA ALA A 129 -3.49 -15.28 -11.85
C ALA A 129 -4.81 -14.74 -11.28
N TRP A 130 -5.20 -13.53 -11.68
CA TRP A 130 -6.47 -12.94 -11.30
C TRP A 130 -7.66 -13.79 -11.77
N LEU A 131 -7.66 -14.23 -13.03
CA LEU A 131 -8.71 -15.08 -13.58
C LEU A 131 -8.82 -16.40 -12.80
N ARG A 132 -7.70 -17.07 -12.49
CA ARG A 132 -7.71 -18.33 -11.74
C ARG A 132 -8.24 -18.17 -10.31
N ALA A 133 -8.08 -17.00 -9.72
CA ALA A 133 -8.66 -16.69 -8.41
C ALA A 133 -10.19 -16.51 -8.46
N ASN A 134 -10.75 -16.13 -9.62
CA ASN A 134 -12.17 -15.78 -9.78
C ASN A 134 -12.98 -16.78 -10.64
N TYR A 135 -12.31 -17.66 -11.39
CA TYR A 135 -12.92 -18.62 -12.29
C TYR A 135 -12.23 -19.99 -12.17
N HIS A 136 -13.04 -21.04 -11.96
CA HIS A 136 -12.56 -22.39 -11.65
C HIS A 136 -12.77 -23.42 -12.77
N GLY A 137 -13.23 -23.01 -13.94
CA GLY A 137 -13.39 -23.92 -15.08
C GLY A 137 -12.16 -23.99 -15.99
N SER A 138 -12.22 -24.84 -17.01
CA SER A 138 -11.13 -25.01 -17.97
C SER A 138 -10.87 -23.74 -18.78
N LEU A 139 -9.59 -23.44 -19.03
CA LEU A 139 -9.13 -22.35 -19.92
C LEU A 139 -8.70 -22.87 -21.31
N SER A 140 -8.70 -24.19 -21.54
CA SER A 140 -8.20 -24.77 -22.79
C SER A 140 -9.04 -24.35 -24.00
N GLY A 141 -8.36 -23.79 -25.01
CA GLY A 141 -8.99 -23.27 -26.22
C GLY A 141 -9.94 -22.10 -25.96
N ARG A 142 -9.69 -21.31 -24.93
CA ARG A 142 -10.43 -20.09 -24.63
C ARG A 142 -9.57 -18.85 -24.85
N THR A 143 -10.23 -17.74 -25.09
CA THR A 143 -9.60 -16.42 -25.21
C THR A 143 -9.99 -15.58 -24.00
N VAL A 144 -8.98 -15.08 -23.28
CA VAL A 144 -9.13 -14.17 -22.15
C VAL A 144 -9.08 -12.75 -22.69
N VAL A 145 -10.11 -11.95 -22.47
CA VAL A 145 -10.10 -10.52 -22.80
C VAL A 145 -9.95 -9.73 -21.51
N THR A 146 -8.83 -9.02 -21.39
CA THR A 146 -8.51 -8.24 -20.19
C THR A 146 -9.25 -6.91 -20.16
N THR A 147 -9.12 -6.20 -19.04
CA THR A 147 -9.49 -4.78 -18.91
C THR A 147 -8.36 -3.84 -19.31
N PHE A 148 -7.16 -4.38 -19.61
CA PHE A 148 -6.01 -3.55 -19.91
C PHE A 148 -6.22 -2.81 -21.22
N ASP A 149 -6.12 -1.50 -21.18
CA ASP A 149 -6.16 -0.66 -22.38
C ASP A 149 -4.78 -0.63 -23.03
N GLU A 150 -4.72 -0.89 -24.34
CA GLU A 150 -3.46 -0.99 -25.09
C GLU A 150 -2.67 0.34 -25.11
N ASN A 151 -3.37 1.47 -25.21
CA ASN A 151 -2.74 2.79 -25.23
C ASN A 151 -2.23 3.16 -23.84
N LEU A 152 -3.06 2.98 -22.81
CA LEU A 152 -2.67 3.22 -21.41
C LEU A 152 -1.52 2.31 -20.99
N GLN A 153 -1.54 1.05 -21.43
CA GLN A 153 -0.44 0.13 -21.17
C GLN A 153 0.86 0.58 -21.84
N THR A 154 0.79 1.11 -23.06
CA THR A 154 1.97 1.68 -23.74
C THR A 154 2.54 2.87 -22.96
N VAL A 155 1.67 3.75 -22.45
CA VAL A 155 2.08 4.87 -21.58
C VAL A 155 2.74 4.36 -20.30
N ALA A 156 2.10 3.41 -19.61
CA ALA A 156 2.61 2.83 -18.38
C ALA A 156 3.97 2.15 -18.58
N SER A 157 4.18 1.46 -19.70
CA SER A 157 5.42 0.74 -20.02
C SER A 157 6.57 1.64 -20.48
N THR A 158 6.29 2.83 -21.02
CA THR A 158 7.33 3.74 -21.55
C THR A 158 7.79 4.79 -20.54
N LYS A 159 6.95 5.10 -19.54
CA LYS A 159 7.22 6.15 -18.54
C LYS A 159 7.85 5.64 -17.25
N VAL A 160 7.96 4.32 -17.07
CA VAL A 160 8.57 3.71 -15.89
C VAL A 160 9.81 2.92 -16.27
N GLU A 161 10.87 3.06 -15.47
CA GLU A 161 12.08 2.26 -15.61
C GLU A 161 11.84 0.85 -15.02
N PRO A 162 12.13 -0.23 -15.80
CA PRO A 162 12.01 -1.60 -15.29
C PRO A 162 12.90 -1.82 -14.06
N GLY A 163 12.28 -2.24 -12.94
CA GLY A 163 12.99 -2.55 -11.70
C GLY A 163 13.09 -1.38 -10.70
N ASP A 164 13.03 -0.15 -11.20
CA ASP A 164 13.23 1.04 -10.37
C ASP A 164 11.95 1.87 -10.14
N SER A 165 10.89 1.64 -10.91
CA SER A 165 9.59 2.27 -10.68
C SER A 165 8.44 1.33 -11.01
N GLY A 166 7.26 1.59 -10.45
CA GLY A 166 6.05 0.80 -10.62
C GLY A 166 4.83 1.71 -10.72
N VAL A 167 3.90 1.34 -11.59
CA VAL A 167 2.67 2.11 -11.80
C VAL A 167 1.45 1.21 -11.92
N ALA A 168 0.32 1.66 -11.38
CA ALA A 168 -0.99 1.12 -11.68
C ALA A 168 -1.95 2.25 -12.09
N ILE A 169 -2.75 2.01 -13.12
CA ILE A 169 -3.85 2.89 -13.57
C ILE A 169 -5.15 2.12 -13.40
N VAL A 170 -6.10 2.71 -12.66
CA VAL A 170 -7.40 2.11 -12.33
C VAL A 170 -8.52 3.08 -12.72
N ASP A 171 -9.56 2.55 -13.37
CA ASP A 171 -10.84 3.24 -13.53
C ASP A 171 -11.59 3.19 -12.20
N TRP A 172 -11.72 4.34 -11.54
CA TRP A 172 -12.32 4.40 -10.21
C TRP A 172 -13.83 4.13 -10.22
N ARG A 173 -14.50 4.20 -11.38
CA ARG A 173 -15.96 4.01 -11.50
C ARG A 173 -16.38 2.54 -11.39
N ASN A 174 -15.45 1.62 -11.65
CA ASN A 174 -15.75 0.19 -11.77
C ASN A 174 -14.63 -0.75 -11.28
N GLY A 175 -13.47 -0.21 -10.89
CA GLY A 175 -12.32 -0.99 -10.43
C GLY A 175 -11.54 -1.67 -11.55
N GLU A 176 -11.80 -1.37 -12.82
CA GLU A 176 -11.05 -1.94 -13.93
C GLU A 176 -9.59 -1.47 -13.88
N VAL A 177 -8.67 -2.44 -13.88
CA VAL A 177 -7.24 -2.18 -13.99
C VAL A 177 -6.92 -1.98 -15.46
N LEU A 178 -6.53 -0.76 -15.82
CA LEU A 178 -6.34 -0.36 -17.21
C LEU A 178 -4.89 -0.52 -17.66
N ALA A 179 -3.92 -0.35 -16.75
CA ALA A 179 -2.52 -0.53 -17.07
C ALA A 179 -1.68 -0.86 -15.83
N LEU A 180 -0.65 -1.68 -16.02
CA LEU A 180 0.33 -2.03 -14.99
C LEU A 180 1.75 -1.93 -15.57
N GLY A 181 2.62 -1.14 -14.95
CA GLY A 181 3.98 -0.91 -15.44
C GLY A 181 5.05 -1.17 -14.38
N GLY A 182 6.22 -1.62 -14.82
CA GLY A 182 7.40 -1.80 -13.96
C GLY A 182 7.14 -2.71 -12.76
N THR A 183 7.48 -2.22 -11.57
CA THR A 183 7.36 -2.90 -10.27
C THR A 183 6.03 -2.67 -9.57
N TRP A 184 4.92 -2.63 -10.33
CA TRP A 184 3.56 -2.38 -9.84
C TRP A 184 3.08 -3.31 -8.71
N ASN A 185 3.71 -4.47 -8.56
CA ASN A 185 3.40 -5.49 -7.56
C ASN A 185 4.44 -5.58 -6.43
N ARG A 186 5.46 -4.71 -6.41
CA ARG A 186 6.47 -4.68 -5.35
C ARG A 186 5.89 -3.96 -4.12
N PRO A 187 5.81 -4.61 -2.95
CA PRO A 187 5.45 -3.93 -1.71
C PRO A 187 6.55 -2.94 -1.33
N LEU A 188 6.16 -1.71 -1.01
CA LEU A 188 7.04 -0.62 -0.61
C LEU A 188 6.39 0.16 0.55
N PRO A 189 7.16 0.68 1.52
CA PRO A 189 6.61 1.52 2.59
C PRO A 189 5.84 2.70 2.01
N ILE A 190 4.59 2.91 2.44
CA ILE A 190 3.68 3.89 1.81
C ILE A 190 3.89 5.33 2.27
N ALA A 191 4.53 5.56 3.42
CA ALA A 191 4.87 6.90 3.89
C ALA A 191 3.64 7.83 3.95
N ASP A 192 3.81 9.09 3.56
CA ASP A 192 2.77 10.13 3.62
C ASP A 192 1.52 9.83 2.78
N THR A 193 1.53 8.85 1.87
CA THR A 193 0.31 8.43 1.16
C THR A 193 -0.66 7.66 2.06
N MET A 194 -0.29 7.39 3.32
CA MET A 194 -1.21 6.94 4.37
C MET A 194 -2.04 8.08 4.98
N LYS A 195 -1.53 9.31 5.00
CA LYS A 195 -2.19 10.47 5.64
C LYS A 195 -3.62 10.69 5.15
N PRO A 196 -3.96 10.52 3.86
CA PRO A 196 -5.34 10.68 3.39
C PRO A 196 -6.31 9.66 3.98
N LEU A 197 -5.83 8.46 4.32
CA LEU A 197 -6.64 7.43 4.98
C LEU A 197 -6.87 7.78 6.46
N VAL A 198 -5.88 8.41 7.10
CA VAL A 198 -6.04 8.97 8.46
C VAL A 198 -7.09 10.08 8.45
N LEU A 199 -7.05 11.00 7.46
CA LEU A 199 -8.08 12.03 7.27
C LEU A 199 -9.45 11.42 7.01
N ALA A 200 -9.55 10.40 6.16
CA ALA A 200 -10.81 9.72 5.87
C ALA A 200 -11.43 9.14 7.15
N ALA A 201 -10.61 8.51 7.99
CA ALA A 201 -11.06 7.95 9.27
C ALA A 201 -11.47 9.07 10.24
N ALA A 202 -10.70 10.15 10.34
CA ALA A 202 -11.03 11.31 11.16
C ALA A 202 -12.35 11.99 10.72
N PHE A 203 -12.56 12.21 9.43
CA PHE A 203 -13.78 12.85 8.92
C PHE A 203 -15.01 11.94 9.08
N THR A 204 -14.81 10.63 9.18
CA THR A 204 -15.90 9.69 9.49
C THR A 204 -16.42 9.83 10.92
N THR A 205 -15.61 10.34 11.87
CA THR A 205 -16.07 10.60 13.24
C THR A 205 -17.05 11.77 13.31
N GLY A 206 -16.99 12.68 12.32
CA GLY A 206 -17.76 13.93 12.30
C GLY A 206 -17.22 15.02 13.23
N HIS A 207 -16.14 14.75 13.98
CA HIS A 207 -15.50 15.73 14.87
C HIS A 207 -14.43 16.56 14.16
N TYR A 208 -13.94 16.09 13.01
CA TYR A 208 -12.87 16.72 12.25
C TYR A 208 -13.32 17.15 10.86
N THR A 209 -12.74 18.24 10.40
CA THR A 209 -12.90 18.82 9.07
C THR A 209 -11.52 19.18 8.50
N PRO A 210 -11.38 19.45 7.21
CA PRO A 210 -10.11 19.93 6.63
C PRO A 210 -9.47 21.10 7.39
N ASP A 211 -10.29 22.00 7.94
CA ASP A 211 -9.83 23.22 8.60
C ASP A 211 -9.73 23.07 10.13
N SER A 212 -9.95 21.86 10.66
CA SER A 212 -9.72 21.56 12.07
C SER A 212 -8.24 21.62 12.39
N THR A 213 -7.90 22.11 13.58
CA THR A 213 -6.55 22.04 14.15
C THR A 213 -6.51 20.91 15.18
N VAL A 214 -5.39 20.18 15.22
CA VAL A 214 -5.16 19.15 16.25
C VAL A 214 -4.09 19.70 17.19
N PRO A 215 -4.43 20.01 18.45
CA PRO A 215 -3.47 20.56 19.40
C PRO A 215 -2.31 19.60 19.59
N LEU A 216 -1.09 20.07 19.34
CA LEU A 216 0.10 19.28 19.67
C LEU A 216 0.24 19.23 21.19
N ASP A 217 0.39 18.04 21.76
CA ASP A 217 0.83 17.96 23.14
C ASP A 217 2.34 18.21 23.24
N ALA A 218 2.75 18.75 24.38
CA ALA A 218 4.15 18.95 24.70
C ALA A 218 4.82 17.67 25.23
N GLN A 219 4.16 16.50 25.12
CA GLN A 219 4.58 15.26 25.76
C GLN A 219 5.17 14.30 24.73
N THR A 220 6.32 13.72 25.04
CA THR A 220 6.92 12.67 24.21
C THR A 220 6.08 11.40 24.31
N HIS A 221 5.31 11.10 23.27
CA HIS A 221 4.66 9.80 23.11
C HIS A 221 5.60 8.80 22.38
N PRO A 222 5.85 7.58 22.88
CA PRO A 222 6.60 6.58 22.11
C PRO A 222 5.75 6.07 20.92
N LEU A 223 6.30 6.05 19.69
CA LEU A 223 5.65 5.38 18.56
C LEU A 223 5.96 3.89 18.59
N VAL A 224 5.03 3.09 19.08
CA VAL A 224 5.23 1.63 19.04
C VAL A 224 5.20 1.17 17.57
N TRP A 225 6.31 0.60 17.06
CA TRP A 225 6.36 -0.08 15.76
C TRP A 225 5.73 -1.48 15.86
N PRO A 226 5.28 -2.09 14.74
CA PRO A 226 4.94 -3.51 14.69
C PRO A 226 5.91 -4.43 15.47
N PRO A 227 5.45 -5.56 16.04
CA PRO A 227 6.27 -6.45 16.87
C PRO A 227 7.57 -7.00 16.22
N ASN A 228 7.70 -6.90 14.90
CA ASN A 228 8.85 -7.37 14.14
C ASN A 228 9.79 -6.23 13.69
N ALA A 229 9.62 -5.00 14.21
CA ALA A 229 10.58 -3.92 14.02
C ALA A 229 11.95 -4.37 14.50
N LYS A 230 12.99 -4.07 13.74
CA LYS A 230 14.36 -4.19 14.27
C LYS A 230 14.67 -3.10 15.31
N GLN A 231 13.97 -1.96 15.28
CA GLN A 231 14.08 -0.89 16.26
C GLN A 231 12.75 -0.14 16.41
N PRO A 232 12.34 0.25 17.63
CA PRO A 232 11.19 1.14 17.84
C PRO A 232 11.50 2.55 17.28
N MET A 233 10.49 3.22 16.70
CA MET A 233 10.57 4.66 16.47
C MET A 233 10.06 5.37 17.73
N THR A 234 10.67 6.46 18.15
CA THR A 234 10.13 7.27 19.24
C THR A 234 9.59 8.57 18.64
N TYR A 235 8.34 8.94 18.94
CA TYR A 235 7.84 10.28 18.62
C TYR A 235 8.43 11.23 19.65
N MET A 236 9.00 12.32 19.17
CA MET A 236 9.32 13.45 20.05
C MET A 236 8.13 14.40 19.99
N GLY A 237 7.49 14.60 21.14
CA GLY A 237 6.45 15.61 21.28
C GLY A 237 7.04 17.00 21.19
N ALA A 238 6.15 17.98 21.03
CA ALA A 238 6.56 19.36 20.93
C ALA A 238 7.44 19.72 22.13
N HIS A 239 8.67 20.18 21.85
CA HIS A 239 9.71 20.59 22.81
C HIS A 239 10.65 19.51 23.40
N GLY A 240 10.65 18.27 22.91
CA GLY A 240 11.64 17.27 23.31
C GLY A 240 13.08 17.64 22.86
N LYS A 241 13.99 17.94 23.80
CA LYS A 241 15.44 17.94 23.51
C LYS A 241 15.90 16.49 23.36
N ALA A 242 16.50 16.17 22.22
CA ALA A 242 17.07 14.84 21.97
C ALA A 242 18.36 14.65 22.80
N ASP A 243 18.27 13.90 23.89
CA ASP A 243 19.41 13.22 24.51
C ASP A 243 19.22 11.69 24.33
N TRP A 244 19.39 11.13 23.13
CA TRP A 244 19.37 9.67 22.90
C TRP A 244 20.18 9.28 21.65
N PRO A 245 20.73 8.04 21.53
CA PRO A 245 21.84 7.76 20.63
C PRO A 245 21.42 7.85 19.14
N PRO A 246 22.34 8.32 18.28
CA PRO A 246 22.10 8.73 16.89
C PRO A 246 21.73 7.59 15.91
N GLU A 247 21.54 6.37 16.40
CA GLU A 247 21.41 5.15 15.60
C GLU A 247 19.95 4.72 15.38
N SER A 248 18.98 5.38 16.02
CA SER A 248 17.55 5.12 15.82
C SER A 248 16.98 5.97 14.67
N PRO A 249 16.20 5.41 13.74
CA PRO A 249 15.50 6.20 12.73
C PRO A 249 14.59 7.20 13.44
N THR A 250 14.92 8.48 13.34
CA THR A 250 14.19 9.57 13.97
C THR A 250 13.38 10.25 12.88
N VAL A 251 12.06 10.33 13.04
CA VAL A 251 11.23 11.17 12.19
C VAL A 251 11.28 12.57 12.78
N HIS A 252 11.82 13.53 12.03
CA HIS A 252 11.72 14.93 12.45
C HIS A 252 10.27 15.38 12.30
N ILE A 253 9.63 15.63 13.44
CA ILE A 253 8.25 16.08 13.48
C ILE A 253 8.26 17.60 13.40
N GLN A 254 7.62 18.14 12.37
CA GLN A 254 7.33 19.57 12.32
C GLN A 254 6.25 19.86 13.35
N ASP A 255 6.66 20.47 14.47
CA ASP A 255 5.76 20.93 15.53
C ASP A 255 5.10 22.25 15.10
N VAL A 256 4.11 22.14 14.22
CA VAL A 256 3.35 23.27 13.72
C VAL A 256 1.87 23.15 14.10
N ASP A 257 1.37 24.13 14.83
CA ASP A 257 -0.06 24.28 15.10
C ASP A 257 -0.75 24.84 13.85
N VAL A 258 -1.22 23.93 12.99
CA VAL A 258 -1.85 24.25 11.71
C VAL A 258 -3.11 23.41 11.49
N THR A 259 -3.92 23.78 10.50
CA THR A 259 -5.08 22.97 10.11
C THR A 259 -4.65 21.63 9.52
N LEU A 260 -5.52 20.62 9.53
CA LEU A 260 -5.27 19.33 8.88
C LEU A 260 -4.97 19.48 7.38
N ARG A 261 -5.64 20.42 6.71
CA ARG A 261 -5.34 20.83 5.34
C ARG A 261 -3.89 21.30 5.22
N LYS A 262 -3.50 22.27 6.04
CA LYS A 262 -2.14 22.84 5.99
C LYS A 262 -1.07 21.81 6.38
N ALA A 263 -1.37 20.92 7.31
CA ALA A 263 -0.51 19.81 7.69
C ALA A 263 -0.25 18.88 6.50
N ALA A 264 -1.28 18.55 5.71
CA ALA A 264 -1.14 17.76 4.49
C ALA A 264 -0.37 18.52 3.40
N GLU A 265 -0.63 19.82 3.21
CA GLU A 265 0.08 20.65 2.24
C GLU A 265 1.60 20.64 2.45
N ILE A 266 2.06 20.72 3.70
CA ILE A 266 3.50 20.79 4.01
C ILE A 266 4.12 19.44 4.38
N GLY A 267 3.32 18.36 4.42
CA GLY A 267 3.78 17.05 4.85
C GLY A 267 4.12 16.95 6.34
N ALA A 268 3.48 17.73 7.21
CA ALA A 268 3.78 17.74 8.65
C ALA A 268 3.36 16.41 9.31
N ASN A 269 4.27 15.76 10.02
CA ASN A 269 3.97 14.49 10.73
C ASN A 269 3.29 14.69 12.08
N GLY A 270 3.47 15.86 12.72
CA GLY A 270 3.03 16.11 14.10
C GLY A 270 1.53 16.09 14.27
N PRO A 271 0.79 16.93 13.52
CA PRO A 271 -0.66 16.93 13.55
C PRO A 271 -1.28 15.57 13.21
N PHE A 272 -0.68 14.81 12.28
CA PHE A 272 -1.15 13.48 11.91
C PHE A 272 -0.89 12.43 13.00
N ALA A 273 0.30 12.42 13.60
CA ALA A 273 0.61 11.54 14.73
C ALA A 273 -0.38 11.79 15.88
N GLN A 274 -0.64 13.05 16.21
CA GLN A 274 -1.59 13.40 17.25
C GLN A 274 -3.02 13.02 16.91
N LEU A 275 -3.43 13.24 15.66
CA LEU A 275 -4.74 12.83 15.17
C LEU A 275 -4.93 11.32 15.34
N GLY A 276 -3.92 10.53 14.95
CA GLY A 276 -3.94 9.07 15.09
C GLY A 276 -3.90 8.56 16.53
N LEU A 277 -3.55 9.41 17.50
CA LEU A 277 -3.61 9.13 18.94
C LEU A 277 -4.88 9.68 19.61
N ALA A 278 -5.73 10.38 18.86
CA ALA A 278 -6.95 10.96 19.41
C ALA A 278 -7.86 9.86 19.99
N PRO A 279 -8.48 10.07 21.17
CA PRO A 279 -9.29 9.05 21.85
C PRO A 279 -10.47 8.51 21.04
N ASP A 280 -10.96 9.29 20.09
CA ASP A 280 -12.12 9.02 19.22
C ASP A 280 -11.75 8.53 17.82
N LEU A 281 -10.45 8.40 17.50
CA LEU A 281 -9.95 7.84 16.24
C LEU A 281 -9.06 6.62 16.50
N GLY A 282 -7.88 6.81 17.07
CA GLY A 282 -6.92 5.74 17.34
C GLY A 282 -6.40 4.95 16.10
N PRO A 283 -5.32 4.15 16.24
CA PRO A 283 -4.78 3.36 15.14
C PRO A 283 -5.68 2.22 14.65
N ALA A 284 -6.58 1.74 15.49
CA ALA A 284 -7.50 0.64 15.15
C ALA A 284 -8.52 1.06 14.10
N GLU A 285 -9.11 2.25 14.23
CA GLU A 285 -10.13 2.71 13.28
C GLU A 285 -9.51 3.11 11.94
N VAL A 286 -8.28 3.64 11.97
CA VAL A 286 -7.48 3.86 10.75
C VAL A 286 -7.19 2.53 10.05
N TYR A 287 -6.77 1.50 10.79
CA TYR A 287 -6.52 0.16 10.24
C TYR A 287 -7.79 -0.46 9.64
N ASP A 288 -8.91 -0.40 10.34
CA ASP A 288 -10.17 -0.98 9.92
C ASP A 288 -10.71 -0.27 8.67
N LEU A 289 -10.67 1.07 8.63
CA LEU A 289 -11.06 1.81 7.42
C LEU A 289 -10.12 1.52 6.25
N ALA A 290 -8.79 1.56 6.46
CA ALA A 290 -7.81 1.27 5.42
C ALA A 290 -7.98 -0.15 4.84
N THR A 291 -8.33 -1.12 5.70
CA THR A 291 -8.68 -2.49 5.26
C THR A 291 -9.93 -2.48 4.39
N ARG A 292 -10.97 -1.76 4.80
CA ARG A 292 -12.22 -1.61 4.03
C ARG A 292 -12.02 -0.85 2.73
N MET A 293 -11.07 0.08 2.65
CA MET A 293 -10.73 0.79 1.41
C MET A 293 -9.89 -0.04 0.44
N GLY A 294 -9.26 -1.13 0.91
CA GLY A 294 -8.60 -2.10 0.02
C GLY A 294 -7.20 -2.55 0.42
N ILE A 295 -6.61 -2.07 1.53
CA ILE A 295 -5.34 -2.60 2.01
C ILE A 295 -5.57 -4.01 2.58
N PRO A 296 -4.96 -5.08 2.04
CA PRO A 296 -5.16 -6.42 2.58
C PRO A 296 -4.72 -6.52 4.04
N SER A 297 -5.50 -7.17 4.91
CA SER A 297 -5.16 -7.32 6.33
C SER A 297 -3.86 -8.09 6.61
N GLY A 298 -3.38 -8.85 5.62
CA GLY A 298 -2.11 -9.59 5.67
C GLY A 298 -0.90 -8.83 5.13
N THR A 299 -1.08 -7.54 4.81
CA THR A 299 -0.03 -6.64 4.33
C THR A 299 1.10 -6.52 5.34
N LYS A 300 2.35 -6.46 4.86
CA LYS A 300 3.52 -6.38 5.72
C LYS A 300 3.53 -5.06 6.50
N ASP A 301 3.78 -5.16 7.81
CA ASP A 301 3.82 -4.05 8.77
C ASP A 301 2.52 -3.22 8.85
N PHE A 302 1.43 -3.73 8.29
CA PHE A 302 0.09 -3.18 8.43
C PHE A 302 -0.55 -3.73 9.72
N VAL A 303 -0.35 -3.01 10.82
CA VAL A 303 -0.86 -3.36 12.15
C VAL A 303 -1.39 -2.11 12.87
N PRO A 304 -2.43 -2.21 13.72
CA PRO A 304 -3.07 -1.07 14.37
C PRO A 304 -2.23 -0.53 15.54
N VAL A 305 -1.11 0.11 15.22
CA VAL A 305 -0.22 0.78 16.17
C VAL A 305 0.04 2.22 15.71
N PRO A 306 0.44 3.15 16.58
CA PRO A 306 0.63 4.56 16.21
C PRO A 306 1.54 4.79 15.01
N ALA A 307 2.55 3.95 14.80
CA ALA A 307 3.44 4.05 13.64
C ALA A 307 2.70 3.90 12.30
N LEU A 308 1.58 3.16 12.25
CA LEU A 308 0.77 3.01 11.04
C LEU A 308 0.34 4.36 10.45
N ILE A 309 0.06 5.34 11.31
CA ILE A 309 -0.41 6.68 10.94
C ILE A 309 0.58 7.41 10.04
N LEU A 310 1.87 7.08 10.18
CA LEU A 310 2.96 7.66 9.39
C LEU A 310 3.34 6.78 8.17
N GLY A 311 2.55 5.75 7.86
CA GLY A 311 2.68 4.97 6.63
C GLY A 311 3.76 3.89 6.64
N THR A 312 3.96 3.22 7.78
CA THR A 312 4.97 2.14 7.92
C THR A 312 4.59 0.84 7.23
N ALA A 313 3.33 0.69 6.82
CA ALA A 313 2.85 -0.45 6.07
C ALA A 313 3.46 -0.48 4.66
N GLU A 314 3.72 -1.69 4.14
CA GLU A 314 4.24 -1.85 2.78
C GLU A 314 3.13 -2.25 1.80
N ALA A 315 2.78 -1.39 0.84
CA ALA A 315 1.77 -1.69 -0.18
C ALA A 315 2.35 -1.65 -1.59
N THR A 316 1.61 -2.21 -2.55
CA THR A 316 1.96 -2.16 -3.97
C THR A 316 1.28 -0.97 -4.66
N PRO A 317 1.82 -0.43 -5.77
CA PRO A 317 1.11 0.55 -6.59
C PRO A 317 -0.33 0.17 -6.94
N LEU A 318 -0.60 -1.10 -7.28
CA LEU A 318 -1.98 -1.55 -7.51
C LEU A 318 -2.86 -1.43 -6.26
N THR A 319 -2.32 -1.76 -5.08
CA THR A 319 -3.06 -1.63 -3.82
C THR A 319 -3.40 -0.16 -3.55
N MET A 320 -2.41 0.74 -3.70
CA MET A 320 -2.61 2.16 -3.47
C MET A 320 -3.55 2.79 -4.50
N ALA A 321 -3.48 2.42 -5.78
CA ALA A 321 -4.44 2.84 -6.80
C ALA A 321 -5.87 2.40 -6.46
N THR A 322 -6.06 1.18 -5.95
CA THR A 322 -7.38 0.68 -5.52
C THR A 322 -7.93 1.47 -4.33
N VAL A 323 -7.08 1.75 -3.34
CA VAL A 323 -7.44 2.54 -2.15
C VAL A 323 -7.82 3.97 -2.56
N TYR A 324 -7.04 4.61 -3.42
CA TYR A 324 -7.29 5.97 -3.88
C TYR A 324 -8.50 6.06 -4.82
N ALA A 325 -8.78 5.00 -5.59
CA ALA A 325 -10.03 4.90 -6.37
C ALA A 325 -11.28 4.96 -5.47
N THR A 326 -11.20 4.44 -4.24
CA THR A 326 -12.29 4.58 -3.26
C THR A 326 -12.55 6.04 -2.90
N LEU A 327 -11.51 6.88 -2.78
CA LEU A 327 -11.67 8.32 -2.55
C LEU A 327 -12.26 9.02 -3.77
N ALA A 328 -11.80 8.65 -4.97
CA ALA A 328 -12.28 9.21 -6.23
C ALA A 328 -13.78 8.92 -6.46
N ASP A 329 -14.26 7.72 -6.12
CA ASP A 329 -15.67 7.33 -6.27
C ASP A 329 -16.53 7.66 -5.04
N GLY A 330 -16.24 8.76 -4.35
CA GLY A 330 -17.07 9.24 -3.23
C GLY A 330 -17.20 8.24 -2.07
N GLY A 331 -16.19 7.40 -1.86
CA GLY A 331 -16.14 6.41 -0.78
C GLY A 331 -16.63 5.01 -1.14
N VAL A 332 -16.90 4.72 -2.41
CA VAL A 332 -17.23 3.38 -2.90
C VAL A 332 -15.95 2.62 -3.29
N ARG A 333 -15.64 1.53 -2.59
CA ARG A 333 -14.56 0.62 -3.01
C ARG A 333 -15.07 -0.28 -4.12
N HIS A 334 -14.36 -0.35 -5.23
CA HIS A 334 -14.48 -1.43 -6.22
C HIS A 334 -13.31 -2.39 -6.09
N ASP A 335 -13.59 -3.70 -6.10
CA ASP A 335 -12.52 -4.69 -6.14
C ASP A 335 -11.81 -4.62 -7.52
N PRO A 336 -10.47 -4.70 -7.58
CA PRO A 336 -9.75 -4.54 -8.85
C PRO A 336 -10.07 -5.68 -9.83
N VAL A 337 -10.39 -5.32 -11.07
CA VAL A 337 -10.75 -6.26 -12.16
C VAL A 337 -9.68 -6.22 -13.24
N MET A 338 -9.08 -7.37 -13.57
CA MET A 338 -8.08 -7.48 -14.66
C MET A 338 -8.61 -8.20 -15.91
N VAL A 339 -9.71 -8.95 -15.78
CA VAL A 339 -10.31 -9.71 -16.88
C VAL A 339 -11.78 -9.38 -17.00
N GLY A 340 -12.16 -8.74 -18.11
CA GLY A 340 -13.54 -8.33 -18.37
C GLY A 340 -14.41 -9.46 -18.92
N GLN A 341 -13.85 -10.37 -19.72
CA GLN A 341 -14.60 -11.51 -20.23
C GLN A 341 -13.71 -12.69 -20.64
N LEU A 342 -14.28 -13.89 -20.56
CA LEU A 342 -13.71 -15.11 -21.09
C LEU A 342 -14.57 -15.57 -22.26
N LEU A 343 -13.95 -15.81 -23.41
CA LEU A 343 -14.61 -16.27 -24.63
C LEU A 343 -14.39 -17.77 -24.83
N GLY A 344 -15.42 -18.45 -25.31
CA GLY A 344 -15.36 -19.83 -25.77
C GLY A 344 -14.72 -19.95 -27.15
N LYS A 345 -14.53 -21.19 -27.61
CA LYS A 345 -13.98 -21.52 -28.94
C LYS A 345 -14.80 -20.94 -30.10
N ASP A 346 -16.09 -20.71 -29.87
CA ASP A 346 -17.03 -20.14 -30.84
C ASP A 346 -17.10 -18.60 -30.77
N GLY A 347 -16.22 -17.97 -29.98
CA GLY A 347 -16.17 -16.53 -29.77
C GLY A 347 -17.26 -15.97 -28.85
N ARG A 348 -18.12 -16.83 -28.28
CA ARG A 348 -19.17 -16.38 -27.35
C ARG A 348 -18.62 -16.17 -25.95
N VAL A 349 -19.17 -15.18 -25.24
CA VAL A 349 -18.87 -14.95 -23.83
C VAL A 349 -19.35 -16.16 -23.02
N VAL A 350 -18.42 -16.80 -22.31
CA VAL A 350 -18.70 -17.94 -21.42
C VAL A 350 -18.61 -17.56 -19.95
N TRP A 351 -17.97 -16.43 -19.64
CA TRP A 351 -17.90 -15.90 -18.28
C TRP A 351 -17.53 -14.40 -18.30
N THR A 352 -18.11 -13.66 -17.36
CA THR A 352 -17.75 -12.28 -16.99
C THR A 352 -17.60 -12.22 -15.48
N PRO A 353 -16.76 -11.33 -14.94
CA PRO A 353 -16.65 -11.15 -13.51
C PRO A 353 -17.90 -10.50 -12.94
N SER A 354 -18.21 -10.80 -11.68
CA SER A 354 -19.19 -10.04 -10.92
C SER A 354 -18.53 -8.74 -10.44
N ALA A 355 -19.10 -7.59 -10.80
CA ALA A 355 -18.71 -6.31 -10.19
C ALA A 355 -18.98 -6.37 -8.68
N LYS A 356 -17.95 -6.14 -7.87
CA LYS A 356 -18.05 -6.08 -6.41
C LYS A 356 -17.71 -4.68 -5.96
N SER A 357 -18.69 -4.00 -5.40
CA SER A 357 -18.52 -2.67 -4.83
C SER A 357 -19.14 -2.58 -3.44
N GLU A 358 -18.59 -1.68 -2.62
CA GLU A 358 -19.03 -1.46 -1.25
C GLU A 358 -18.84 0.02 -0.86
N GLN A 359 -19.89 0.67 -0.34
CA GLN A 359 -19.76 2.00 0.27
C GLN A 359 -19.03 1.86 1.60
N VAL A 360 -17.77 2.28 1.66
CA VAL A 360 -16.92 2.11 2.85
C VAL A 360 -16.64 3.41 3.60
N LEU A 361 -16.72 4.54 2.89
CA LEU A 361 -16.51 5.89 3.42
C LEU A 361 -17.73 6.76 3.04
N ALA A 362 -18.15 7.69 3.89
CA ALA A 362 -19.23 8.60 3.52
C ALA A 362 -18.79 9.56 2.38
N PRO A 363 -19.67 9.91 1.42
CA PRO A 363 -19.31 10.82 0.34
C PRO A 363 -18.76 12.17 0.80
N SER A 364 -19.29 12.73 1.90
CA SER A 364 -18.78 13.97 2.49
C SER A 364 -17.38 13.85 3.04
N ALA A 365 -17.02 12.70 3.62
CA ALA A 365 -15.68 12.44 4.12
C ALA A 365 -14.71 12.24 2.96
N ALA A 366 -15.10 11.49 1.92
CA ALA A 366 -14.31 11.35 0.69
C ALA A 366 -14.03 12.72 0.05
N GLN A 367 -15.07 13.56 -0.09
CA GLN A 367 -14.93 14.92 -0.61
C GLN A 367 -13.99 15.78 0.23
N GLY A 368 -14.12 15.74 1.56
CA GLY A 368 -13.22 16.47 2.46
C GLY A 368 -11.76 16.05 2.28
N VAL A 369 -11.49 14.76 2.07
CA VAL A 369 -10.14 14.25 1.79
C VAL A 369 -9.64 14.74 0.43
N THR A 370 -10.44 14.59 -0.64
CA THR A 370 -10.02 15.02 -1.98
C THR A 370 -9.81 16.53 -2.07
N ASP A 371 -10.57 17.33 -1.30
CA ASP A 371 -10.37 18.77 -1.19
C ASP A 371 -9.04 19.12 -0.52
N VAL A 372 -8.60 18.34 0.48
CA VAL A 372 -7.28 18.48 1.10
C VAL A 372 -6.19 18.08 0.11
N LEU A 373 -6.37 16.98 -0.62
CA LEU A 373 -5.39 16.50 -1.62
C LEU A 373 -5.25 17.43 -2.83
N HIS A 374 -6.34 18.09 -3.23
CA HIS A 374 -6.26 19.14 -4.25
C HIS A 374 -5.36 20.28 -3.76
N SER A 375 -5.57 20.75 -2.54
CA SER A 375 -4.75 21.80 -1.93
C SER A 375 -3.29 21.37 -1.73
N ALA A 376 -3.03 20.12 -1.34
CA ALA A 376 -1.66 19.60 -1.25
C ALA A 376 -0.95 19.63 -2.61
N LEU A 377 -1.69 19.34 -3.70
CA LEU A 377 -1.19 19.38 -5.07
C LEU A 377 -1.01 20.81 -5.61
N THR A 378 -1.86 21.77 -5.24
CA THR A 378 -1.81 23.14 -5.78
C THR A 378 -0.96 24.09 -4.96
N ASP A 379 -1.03 23.98 -3.64
CA ASP A 379 -0.45 24.94 -2.68
C ASP A 379 0.63 24.31 -1.78
N GLY A 380 0.81 23.00 -1.87
CA GLY A 380 1.69 22.20 -1.02
C GLY A 380 2.94 21.64 -1.70
N THR A 381 3.68 20.84 -0.93
CA THR A 381 4.92 20.16 -1.36
C THR A 381 4.68 19.11 -2.43
N THR A 382 3.49 18.51 -2.48
CA THR A 382 3.11 17.51 -3.48
C THR A 382 3.21 18.09 -4.90
N GLY A 383 2.82 19.34 -5.10
CA GLY A 383 2.84 20.00 -6.42
C GLY A 383 4.20 20.50 -6.91
N THR A 384 5.24 20.52 -6.07
CA THR A 384 6.47 21.30 -6.33
C THR A 384 7.24 20.92 -7.61
N ALA A 385 7.20 19.66 -8.02
CA ALA A 385 7.82 19.17 -9.25
C ALA A 385 6.81 18.68 -10.29
N VAL A 386 5.53 19.04 -10.13
CA VAL A 386 4.45 18.75 -11.08
C VAL A 386 4.21 19.98 -11.94
N GLU A 387 4.03 19.77 -13.26
CA GLU A 387 3.72 20.87 -14.18
C GLU A 387 2.44 21.61 -13.74
N PRO A 388 2.45 22.95 -13.59
CA PRO A 388 1.32 23.70 -13.03
C PRO A 388 -0.01 23.51 -13.77
N ARG A 389 0.04 23.26 -15.08
CA ARG A 389 -1.18 22.99 -15.87
C ARG A 389 -1.84 21.67 -15.49
N THR A 390 -1.05 20.68 -15.09
CA THR A 390 -1.58 19.39 -14.66
C THR A 390 -2.28 19.54 -13.31
N SER A 391 -1.66 20.24 -12.36
CA SER A 391 -2.20 20.42 -11.00
C SER A 391 -3.41 21.33 -10.91
N ALA A 392 -3.52 22.35 -11.76
CA ALA A 392 -4.62 23.32 -11.76
C ALA A 392 -5.94 22.80 -12.39
N GLU A 393 -5.94 21.60 -12.96
CA GLU A 393 -7.12 21.10 -13.67
C GLU A 393 -8.19 20.58 -12.70
N ALA A 394 -9.45 20.93 -12.99
CA ALA A 394 -10.59 20.53 -12.18
C ALA A 394 -10.69 19.00 -12.01
N GLY A 395 -10.95 18.55 -10.78
CA GLY A 395 -11.02 17.12 -10.46
C GLY A 395 -9.65 16.44 -10.31
N THR A 396 -8.54 17.18 -10.39
CA THR A 396 -7.19 16.65 -10.18
C THR A 396 -6.74 16.84 -8.74
N TRP A 397 -6.28 15.78 -8.10
CA TRP A 397 -5.75 15.83 -6.73
C TRP A 397 -4.74 14.71 -6.52
N ALA A 398 -3.78 14.90 -5.62
CA ALA A 398 -2.76 13.90 -5.37
C ALA A 398 -2.09 14.07 -4.01
N MET A 399 -1.37 13.05 -3.59
CA MET A 399 -0.45 13.07 -2.46
C MET A 399 0.90 12.51 -2.88
N ALA A 400 1.97 13.26 -2.63
CA ALA A 400 3.32 12.74 -2.67
C ALA A 400 3.67 12.05 -1.35
N GLY A 401 4.54 11.05 -1.38
CA GLY A 401 5.03 10.43 -0.15
C GLY A 401 6.48 9.98 -0.20
N ALA A 402 7.22 10.31 0.86
CA ALA A 402 8.56 9.81 1.14
C ALA A 402 8.81 9.91 2.65
N MET A 403 9.56 8.96 3.22
CA MET A 403 10.08 9.04 4.58
C MET A 403 11.52 9.58 4.58
N ASP A 404 12.02 10.04 5.73
CA ASP A 404 13.45 10.32 5.89
C ASP A 404 14.28 9.05 5.63
N GLY A 405 15.32 9.16 4.78
CA GLY A 405 16.07 7.98 4.31
C GLY A 405 15.24 7.02 3.45
N ALA A 406 14.16 7.54 2.83
CA ALA A 406 13.20 6.83 2.01
C ALA A 406 13.86 5.83 1.07
N LYS A 407 13.29 4.63 1.04
CA LYS A 407 13.61 3.61 0.03
C LYS A 407 12.56 3.56 -1.08
N ALA A 408 11.49 4.33 -0.92
CA ALA A 408 10.39 4.46 -1.86
C ALA A 408 9.92 5.93 -1.87
N ALA A 409 9.62 6.41 -3.06
CA ALA A 409 9.06 7.74 -3.32
C ALA A 409 7.76 7.54 -4.10
N TRP A 410 6.66 8.10 -3.61
CA TRP A 410 5.31 7.86 -4.08
C TRP A 410 4.67 9.11 -4.63
N PHE A 411 3.78 8.90 -5.58
CA PHE A 411 2.83 9.89 -6.07
C PHE A 411 1.51 9.20 -6.41
N ASP A 412 0.51 9.36 -5.55
CA ASP A 412 -0.80 8.75 -5.69
C ASP A 412 -1.84 9.85 -5.92
N GLY A 413 -2.58 9.77 -7.03
CA GLY A 413 -3.54 10.82 -7.37
C GLY A 413 -4.52 10.41 -8.43
N ALA A 414 -5.55 11.22 -8.60
CA ALA A 414 -6.59 11.04 -9.61
C ALA A 414 -6.65 12.23 -10.55
N ASP A 415 -7.09 11.96 -11.78
CA ASP A 415 -7.71 12.94 -12.64
C ASP A 415 -9.23 12.70 -12.72
N SER A 416 -9.91 13.40 -13.64
CA SER A 416 -11.35 13.27 -13.85
C SER A 416 -11.83 11.89 -14.31
N HIS A 417 -10.94 10.98 -14.69
CA HIS A 417 -11.28 9.69 -15.30
C HIS A 417 -10.64 8.48 -14.59
N TYR A 418 -9.43 8.63 -14.05
CA TYR A 418 -8.60 7.53 -13.57
C TYR A 418 -7.84 7.89 -12.29
N VAL A 419 -7.51 6.86 -11.51
CA VAL A 419 -6.50 6.94 -10.45
C VAL A 419 -5.20 6.34 -10.96
N ILE A 420 -4.10 7.05 -10.70
CA ILE A 420 -2.74 6.64 -11.06
C ILE A 420 -1.91 6.65 -9.78
N SER A 421 -1.32 5.49 -9.46
CA SER A 421 -0.35 5.33 -8.37
C SER A 421 1.02 5.06 -8.95
N VAL A 422 2.01 5.88 -8.61
CA VAL A 422 3.40 5.74 -9.03
C VAL A 422 4.28 5.57 -7.80
N ALA A 423 5.12 4.53 -7.80
CA ALA A 423 6.19 4.34 -6.83
C ALA A 423 7.54 4.27 -7.54
N VAL A 424 8.54 4.96 -7.00
CA VAL A 424 9.94 4.89 -7.41
C VAL A 424 10.75 4.31 -6.25
N SER A 425 11.60 3.33 -6.54
CA SER A 425 12.51 2.73 -5.56
C SER A 425 13.65 2.02 -6.28
N LYS A 426 14.87 2.15 -5.78
CA LYS A 426 16.07 1.54 -6.39
C LYS A 426 16.51 0.31 -5.62
N THR A 427 17.11 -0.65 -6.31
CA THR A 427 17.71 -1.84 -5.68
C THR A 427 19.16 -2.05 -6.07
N ASP A 428 19.96 -2.61 -5.16
CA ASP A 428 21.26 -3.15 -5.51
C ASP A 428 21.13 -4.45 -6.32
N ALA A 429 22.26 -5.01 -6.77
CA ALA A 429 22.29 -6.26 -7.53
C ALA A 429 21.73 -7.49 -6.77
N LYS A 430 21.52 -7.39 -5.45
CA LYS A 430 20.92 -8.44 -4.61
C LYS A 430 19.42 -8.22 -4.39
N GLY A 431 18.83 -7.16 -4.96
CA GLY A 431 17.44 -6.78 -4.76
C GLY A 431 17.20 -6.03 -3.45
N THR A 432 18.24 -5.58 -2.75
CA THR A 432 18.11 -4.79 -1.53
C THR A 432 17.72 -3.36 -1.88
N LEU A 433 16.66 -2.86 -1.27
CA LEU A 433 16.24 -1.47 -1.45
C LEU A 433 17.31 -0.48 -0.97
N LEU A 434 17.65 0.46 -1.86
CA LEU A 434 18.61 1.53 -1.63
C LEU A 434 17.90 2.81 -1.18
N PRO A 435 18.54 3.64 -0.34
CA PRO A 435 18.06 4.98 -0.05
C PRO A 435 17.91 5.81 -1.33
N LEU A 436 16.85 6.61 -1.38
CA LEU A 436 16.56 7.57 -2.42
C LEU A 436 16.90 8.98 -1.94
N SER A 437 17.36 9.80 -2.88
CA SER A 437 17.47 11.24 -2.74
C SER A 437 17.10 11.89 -4.07
N ALA A 438 16.61 13.11 -4.02
CA ALA A 438 16.29 13.92 -5.19
C ALA A 438 17.12 15.21 -5.14
N ASP A 439 18.15 15.34 -5.97
CA ASP A 439 19.03 16.52 -6.00
C ASP A 439 19.66 16.88 -4.62
N GLY A 440 19.96 15.86 -3.81
CA GLY A 440 20.46 16.05 -2.43
C GLY A 440 19.38 16.31 -1.38
N HIS A 441 18.10 16.36 -1.78
CA HIS A 441 16.96 16.37 -0.87
C HIS A 441 16.60 14.96 -0.42
N ASN A 442 16.32 14.82 0.87
CA ASN A 442 15.87 13.57 1.52
C ASN A 442 14.54 13.78 2.28
N GLY A 443 13.83 14.88 2.01
CA GLY A 443 12.64 15.31 2.75
C GLY A 443 11.30 14.98 2.07
N PRO A 444 10.19 15.60 2.52
CA PRO A 444 8.82 15.24 2.08
C PRO A 444 8.56 15.51 0.58
N ASP A 445 9.35 16.36 -0.07
CA ASP A 445 9.24 16.67 -1.49
C ASP A 445 9.87 15.60 -2.41
N VAL A 446 10.58 14.60 -1.87
CA VAL A 446 11.21 13.52 -2.67
C VAL A 446 10.17 12.74 -3.49
N GLY A 447 8.99 12.49 -2.92
CA GLY A 447 7.86 11.88 -3.65
C GLY A 447 7.45 12.73 -4.86
N SER A 448 7.29 14.04 -4.66
CA SER A 448 6.98 15.00 -5.73
C SER A 448 8.06 14.98 -6.80
N ARG A 449 9.35 15.08 -6.42
CA ARG A 449 10.46 15.20 -7.36
C ARG A 449 10.74 13.96 -8.20
N LEU A 450 10.58 12.76 -7.61
CA LEU A 450 10.91 11.52 -8.32
C LEU A 450 9.70 10.90 -9.02
N ALA A 451 8.56 10.81 -8.34
CA ALA A 451 7.36 10.16 -8.86
C ALA A 451 6.38 11.15 -9.51
N GLY A 452 6.38 12.42 -9.09
CA GLY A 452 5.48 13.46 -9.62
C GLY A 452 5.62 13.72 -11.12
N PRO A 453 6.82 13.91 -11.70
CA PRO A 453 6.98 14.06 -13.14
C PRO A 453 6.50 12.86 -13.96
N ILE A 454 6.67 11.65 -13.43
CA ILE A 454 6.19 10.42 -14.08
C ILE A 454 4.66 10.44 -14.11
N TRP A 455 4.03 10.67 -12.95
CA TRP A 455 2.58 10.76 -12.82
C TRP A 455 2.00 11.88 -13.71
N ALA A 456 2.58 13.07 -13.66
CA ALA A 456 2.12 14.23 -14.44
C ALA A 456 2.25 13.99 -15.95
N GLY A 457 3.35 13.37 -16.38
CA GLY A 457 3.56 12.99 -17.77
C GLY A 457 2.54 11.95 -18.25
N MET A 458 2.12 11.02 -17.38
CA MET A 458 1.04 10.09 -17.69
C MET A 458 -0.28 10.82 -17.85
N VAL A 459 -0.70 11.61 -16.86
CA VAL A 459 -1.94 12.40 -16.89
C VAL A 459 -2.03 13.24 -18.17
N GLN A 460 -0.96 13.96 -18.52
CA GLN A 460 -0.92 14.74 -19.76
C GLN A 460 -1.05 13.88 -21.01
N THR A 461 -0.43 12.70 -21.03
CA THR A 461 -0.53 11.78 -22.17
C THR A 461 -1.96 11.26 -22.32
N LEU A 462 -2.65 10.96 -21.21
CA LEU A 462 -4.04 10.48 -21.23
C LEU A 462 -4.99 11.55 -21.75
N ARG A 463 -4.81 12.79 -21.28
CA ARG A 463 -5.62 13.95 -21.70
C ARG A 463 -5.47 14.29 -23.18
N ASN A 464 -4.28 14.10 -23.75
CA ASN A 464 -4.04 14.37 -25.17
C ASN A 464 -4.59 13.29 -26.12
N GLN A 465 -5.05 12.16 -25.60
CA GLN A 465 -5.65 11.06 -26.38
C GLN A 465 -7.18 11.13 -26.45
N GLY A 466 -7.82 11.92 -25.57
CA GLY A 466 -9.25 12.23 -25.61
C GLY A 466 -9.53 13.54 -26.34
#